data_AF-A0A3N5Z8Y4-F1
#
_entry.id   AF-A0A3N5Z8Y4-F1
#
_cell.length_a   1.000
_cell.length_b   1.000
_cell.length_c   1.000
_cell.angle_alpha   90.00
_cell.angle_beta   90.00
_cell.angle_gamma   90.00
#
_symmetry.space_group_name_H-M   'P 1'
#
loop_
_entity.id
_entity.type
_entity.pdbx_description
1 polymer ?
#
loop_
_entity_poly.entity_id
_entity_poly.type
_entity_poly.pdbx_seq_one_letter_code
_entity_poly.pdbx_strand_id
1 'polypeptide(L)'
;MATEFAITSPTGYPQVKVTLNCYSDDGAPWVVDLYSVDRPDAGGFKSSTTFTLAPSETVHFVTRATPSLASGWAILMTSHPVVASVSFQSVRTDVTPARAQWVAGVLPTPAAGETVFGANVSARDIAIGNPAVDVGFAIGNPNDLAAEVAVRLVARPGGPAVATEQVYVPARGHTSMFISELFKNVAWGDRFHGHVWFASEVPLTVLALKETTIGGSTVYSTLSVTPDHQLLRRVFYDREDNSSFAKAQPITSPAEVVGRRELGDAGDYFSIQVAPEDVTGNRSPVLYVFDAASADLSVLTYLLKLYDHDQNELVPEYSVGWANQAMISYRFERAGTYYLVRQDLQAYRMLVAVNRVVNP
;
A
#
# COMPACT_ATOMS: atom_id res chain seq x y z
N MET A 1 -17.50 -9.39 -9.89
CA MET A 1 -16.71 -8.60 -8.92
C MET A 1 -17.46 -7.31 -8.63
N ALA A 2 -17.23 -6.73 -7.46
CA ALA A 2 -17.69 -5.38 -7.12
C ALA A 2 -16.50 -4.55 -6.63
N THR A 3 -16.57 -3.25 -6.82
CA THR A 3 -15.58 -2.27 -6.37
C THR A 3 -16.26 -1.34 -5.40
N GLU A 4 -15.66 -1.15 -4.23
CA GLU A 4 -16.13 -0.19 -3.25
C GLU A 4 -15.17 1.00 -3.19
N PHE A 5 -15.74 2.19 -3.13
CA PHE A 5 -15.05 3.46 -2.92
C PHE A 5 -15.53 4.02 -1.57
N ALA A 6 -14.61 4.36 -0.67
CA ALA A 6 -14.91 5.16 0.50
C ALA A 6 -14.23 6.52 0.36
N ILE A 7 -15.00 7.60 0.53
CA ILE A 7 -14.53 8.97 0.34
C ILE A 7 -14.87 9.79 1.58
N THR A 8 -13.85 10.28 2.27
CA THR A 8 -13.95 10.99 3.53
C THR A 8 -13.44 12.42 3.42
N SER A 9 -14.25 13.37 3.89
CA SER A 9 -13.84 14.76 4.07
C SER A 9 -13.08 14.93 5.40
N PRO A 10 -11.91 15.59 5.42
CA PRO A 10 -11.24 15.97 6.67
C PRO A 10 -12.08 16.93 7.54
N THR A 11 -11.78 17.00 8.83
CA THR A 11 -12.45 17.90 9.81
C THR A 11 -12.32 19.39 9.48
N GLY A 12 -11.30 19.79 8.73
CA GLY A 12 -10.95 21.20 8.49
C GLY A 12 -11.72 21.90 7.36
N TYR A 13 -12.56 21.19 6.61
CA TYR A 13 -13.25 21.77 5.45
C TYR A 13 -14.77 21.84 5.68
N PRO A 14 -15.39 23.03 5.59
CA PRO A 14 -16.82 23.22 5.90
C PRO A 14 -17.72 22.44 4.95
N GLN A 15 -17.32 22.31 3.69
CA GLN A 15 -17.96 21.48 2.68
C GLN A 15 -16.94 21.12 1.61
N VAL A 16 -16.96 19.86 1.15
CA VAL A 16 -16.14 19.41 0.02
C VAL A 16 -17.06 18.97 -1.10
N LYS A 17 -16.99 19.66 -2.24
CA LYS A 17 -17.66 19.23 -3.46
C LYS A 17 -16.82 18.13 -4.09
N VAL A 18 -17.46 17.00 -4.39
CA VAL A 18 -16.83 15.82 -4.96
C VAL A 18 -17.53 15.48 -6.27
N THR A 19 -16.76 15.24 -7.32
CA THR A 19 -17.24 14.72 -8.61
C THR A 19 -16.51 13.41 -8.89
N LEU A 20 -17.26 12.31 -8.94
CA LEU A 20 -16.78 10.99 -9.34
C LEU A 20 -17.13 10.79 -10.81
N ASN A 21 -16.13 10.59 -11.66
CA ASN A 21 -16.30 10.25 -13.07
C ASN A 21 -15.78 8.85 -13.32
N CYS A 22 -16.53 8.06 -14.09
CA CYS A 22 -16.16 6.72 -14.52
C CYS A 22 -15.94 6.69 -16.02
N TYR A 23 -14.91 5.97 -16.44
CA TYR A 23 -14.48 5.87 -17.83
C TYR A 23 -14.16 4.40 -18.15
N SER A 24 -14.37 4.01 -19.40
CA SER A 24 -13.93 2.71 -19.92
C SER A 24 -12.44 2.75 -20.23
N ASP A 25 -11.86 1.59 -20.53
CA ASP A 25 -10.44 1.44 -20.87
C ASP A 25 -10.00 2.32 -22.07
N ASP A 26 -10.92 2.61 -23.00
CA ASP A 26 -10.68 3.50 -24.14
C ASP A 26 -10.80 5.01 -23.80
N GLY A 27 -11.11 5.34 -22.54
CA GLY A 27 -11.29 6.69 -22.05
C GLY A 27 -12.67 7.30 -22.30
N ALA A 28 -13.61 6.57 -22.91
CA ALA A 28 -14.98 7.05 -23.07
C ALA A 28 -15.71 7.08 -21.70
N PRO A 29 -16.68 8.00 -21.48
CA PRO A 29 -17.50 7.97 -20.27
C PRO A 29 -18.23 6.64 -20.13
N TRP A 30 -18.05 5.96 -18.99
CA TRP A 30 -18.60 4.64 -18.74
C TRP A 30 -19.74 4.69 -17.74
N VAL A 31 -20.93 4.25 -18.15
CA VAL A 31 -22.11 4.18 -17.29
C VAL A 31 -21.99 2.97 -16.37
N VAL A 32 -21.76 3.22 -15.09
CA VAL A 32 -21.62 2.20 -14.05
C VAL A 32 -22.85 2.24 -13.15
N ASP A 33 -23.34 1.08 -12.69
CA ASP A 33 -24.36 0.99 -11.64
C ASP A 33 -23.71 1.25 -10.28
N LEU A 34 -23.75 2.50 -9.83
CA LEU A 34 -23.20 2.93 -8.56
C LEU A 34 -24.28 2.87 -7.47
N TYR A 35 -24.04 2.11 -6.42
CA TYR A 35 -24.93 2.03 -5.28
C TYR A 35 -24.32 2.72 -4.06
N SER A 36 -25.10 3.56 -3.38
CA SER A 36 -24.71 4.17 -2.11
C SER A 36 -25.92 4.22 -1.18
N VAL A 37 -25.74 3.73 0.05
CA VAL A 37 -26.74 3.89 1.13
C VAL A 37 -26.68 5.31 1.69
N ASP A 38 -25.47 5.87 1.79
CA ASP A 38 -25.21 7.19 2.36
C ASP A 38 -25.67 8.33 1.44
N ARG A 39 -25.70 8.07 0.12
CA ARG A 39 -26.10 9.01 -0.94
C ARG A 39 -26.94 8.33 -2.05
N PRO A 40 -28.20 7.95 -1.78
CA PRO A 40 -29.04 7.26 -2.75
C PRO A 40 -29.28 8.06 -4.04
N ASP A 41 -29.31 9.40 -3.93
CA ASP A 41 -29.49 10.34 -5.03
C ASP A 41 -28.26 10.45 -5.95
N ALA A 42 -27.07 10.21 -5.40
CA ALA A 42 -25.81 10.18 -6.14
C ALA A 42 -25.56 8.83 -6.85
N GLY A 43 -26.32 7.78 -6.53
CA GLY A 43 -26.22 6.46 -7.14
C GLY A 43 -27.00 6.30 -8.45
N GLY A 44 -27.12 5.04 -8.90
CA GLY A 44 -27.75 4.61 -10.15
C GLY A 44 -26.76 4.44 -11.30
N PHE A 45 -27.32 4.21 -12.50
CA PHE A 45 -26.56 4.07 -13.75
C PHE A 45 -26.06 5.43 -14.23
N LYS A 46 -24.81 5.77 -13.90
CA LYS A 46 -24.21 7.07 -14.23
C LYS A 46 -22.73 6.89 -14.59
N SER A 47 -22.26 7.73 -15.52
CA SER A 47 -20.82 7.90 -15.79
C SER A 47 -20.19 9.04 -15.01
N SER A 48 -21.01 9.89 -14.39
CA SER A 48 -20.57 10.99 -13.54
C SER A 48 -21.62 11.26 -12.46
N THR A 49 -21.15 11.49 -11.23
CA THR A 49 -22.00 11.92 -10.12
C THR A 49 -21.29 12.99 -9.30
N THR A 50 -22.05 13.99 -8.85
CA THR A 50 -21.54 15.08 -8.02
C THR A 50 -22.33 15.13 -6.73
N PHE A 51 -21.63 15.22 -5.61
CA PHE A 51 -22.23 15.34 -4.28
C PHE A 51 -21.34 16.22 -3.40
N THR A 52 -21.82 16.52 -2.20
CA THR A 52 -21.05 17.26 -1.20
C THR A 52 -20.87 16.47 0.07
N LEU A 53 -19.70 16.60 0.67
CA LEU A 53 -19.36 16.05 1.98
C LEU A 53 -19.34 17.17 3.02
N ALA A 54 -20.00 16.94 4.15
CA ALA A 54 -19.83 17.71 5.37
C ALA A 54 -18.45 17.41 6.01
N PRO A 55 -17.99 18.20 7.00
CA PRO A 55 -16.74 17.91 7.71
C PRO A 55 -16.78 16.51 8.36
N SER A 56 -15.71 15.73 8.21
CA SER A 56 -15.60 14.36 8.73
C SER A 56 -16.59 13.35 8.14
N GLU A 57 -17.39 13.74 7.15
CA GLU A 57 -18.34 12.83 6.53
C GLU A 57 -17.64 11.84 5.61
N THR A 58 -18.06 10.58 5.68
CA THR A 58 -17.64 9.51 4.77
C THR A 58 -18.83 9.04 3.97
N VAL A 59 -18.66 8.89 2.67
CA VAL A 59 -19.66 8.31 1.76
C VAL A 59 -19.06 7.10 1.07
N HIS A 60 -19.83 6.00 1.03
CA HIS A 60 -19.47 4.78 0.34
C HIS A 60 -20.22 4.63 -0.97
N PHE A 61 -19.52 4.21 -2.02
CA PHE A 61 -20.11 3.77 -3.27
C PHE A 61 -19.66 2.35 -3.58
N VAL A 62 -20.57 1.52 -4.08
CA VAL A 62 -20.28 0.16 -4.52
C VAL A 62 -20.73 0.00 -5.96
N THR A 63 -19.87 -0.51 -6.84
CA THR A 63 -20.29 -0.93 -8.17
C THR A 63 -21.08 -2.23 -8.05
N ARG A 64 -22.31 -2.26 -8.56
CA ARG A 64 -23.07 -3.51 -8.60
C ARG A 64 -22.52 -4.39 -9.72
N ALA A 65 -22.41 -5.69 -9.43
CA ALA A 65 -21.92 -6.66 -10.41
C ALA A 65 -22.82 -6.68 -11.64
N THR A 66 -22.25 -6.40 -12.82
CA THR A 66 -22.89 -6.59 -14.11
C THR A 66 -22.72 -8.04 -14.59
N PRO A 67 -23.57 -8.53 -15.53
CA PRO A 67 -23.47 -9.91 -16.03
C PRO A 67 -22.14 -10.22 -16.75
N SER A 68 -21.50 -9.19 -17.33
CA SER A 68 -20.20 -9.29 -17.98
C SER A 68 -19.15 -8.51 -17.18
N LEU A 69 -17.99 -9.13 -16.97
CA LEU A 69 -16.82 -8.42 -16.45
C LEU A 69 -16.42 -7.33 -17.46
N ALA A 70 -16.19 -6.14 -16.95
CA ALA A 70 -15.70 -5.00 -17.69
C ALA A 70 -14.66 -4.26 -16.85
N SER A 71 -13.70 -3.66 -17.52
CA SER A 71 -12.64 -2.85 -16.95
C SER A 71 -12.80 -1.39 -17.35
N GLY A 72 -12.24 -0.54 -16.50
CA GLY A 72 -12.23 0.89 -16.66
C GLY A 72 -11.59 1.52 -15.44
N TRP A 73 -11.82 2.81 -15.28
CA TRP A 73 -11.18 3.60 -14.24
C TRP A 73 -12.08 4.74 -13.80
N ALA A 74 -11.75 5.33 -12.66
CA ALA A 74 -12.50 6.45 -12.11
C ALA A 74 -11.57 7.57 -11.64
N ILE A 75 -12.02 8.82 -11.84
CA ILE A 75 -11.38 10.02 -11.30
C ILE A 75 -12.29 10.61 -10.25
N LEU A 76 -11.68 10.95 -9.11
CA LEU A 76 -12.28 11.79 -8.10
C LEU A 76 -11.74 13.22 -8.21
N MET A 77 -12.59 14.17 -8.63
CA MET A 77 -12.26 15.59 -8.63
C MET A 77 -12.91 16.23 -7.41
N THR A 78 -12.10 16.90 -6.58
CA THR A 78 -12.59 17.47 -5.31
C THR A 78 -12.22 18.94 -5.20
N SER A 79 -13.08 19.72 -4.54
CA SER A 79 -12.80 21.14 -4.27
C SER A 79 -11.75 21.34 -3.17
N HIS A 80 -11.52 20.33 -2.35
CA HIS A 80 -10.55 20.28 -1.25
C HIS A 80 -9.97 18.86 -1.14
N PRO A 81 -8.80 18.67 -0.51
CA PRO A 81 -8.26 17.33 -0.22
C PRO A 81 -9.27 16.42 0.50
N VAL A 82 -9.32 15.16 0.08
CA VAL A 82 -10.11 14.09 0.70
C VAL A 82 -9.24 12.88 1.01
N VAL A 83 -9.69 12.03 1.92
CA VAL A 83 -9.15 10.68 2.07
C VAL A 83 -10.02 9.74 1.26
N ALA A 84 -9.42 8.98 0.34
CA ALA A 84 -10.14 8.00 -0.45
C ALA A 84 -9.48 6.63 -0.34
N SER A 85 -10.30 5.59 -0.26
CA SER A 85 -9.86 4.20 -0.37
C SER A 85 -10.71 3.44 -1.37
N VAL A 86 -10.11 2.41 -1.96
CA VAL A 86 -10.78 1.51 -2.90
C VAL A 86 -10.57 0.09 -2.44
N SER A 87 -11.61 -0.73 -2.50
CA SER A 87 -11.48 -2.17 -2.33
C SER A 87 -12.16 -2.94 -3.47
N PHE A 88 -11.56 -4.06 -3.84
CA PHE A 88 -12.14 -5.00 -4.78
C PHE A 88 -12.65 -6.22 -4.03
N GLN A 89 -13.84 -6.68 -4.38
CA GLN A 89 -14.45 -7.85 -3.76
C GLN A 89 -14.95 -8.83 -4.82
N SER A 90 -14.64 -10.11 -4.62
CA SER A 90 -15.38 -11.19 -5.27
C SER A 90 -16.51 -11.64 -4.36
N VAL A 91 -17.70 -11.74 -4.92
CA VAL A 91 -18.91 -12.15 -4.19
C VAL A 91 -19.46 -13.40 -4.87
N ARG A 92 -19.66 -14.46 -4.08
CA ARG A 92 -20.44 -15.62 -4.48
C ARG A 92 -21.92 -15.30 -4.44
N THR A 93 -22.52 -15.27 -5.62
CA THR A 93 -23.96 -15.09 -5.83
C THR A 93 -24.71 -16.41 -5.96
N ASP A 94 -23.99 -17.54 -5.99
CA ASP A 94 -24.54 -18.91 -6.05
C ASP A 94 -24.98 -19.45 -4.67
N VAL A 95 -24.81 -18.66 -3.61
CA VAL A 95 -25.24 -18.97 -2.23
C VAL A 95 -26.13 -17.86 -1.69
N THR A 96 -27.08 -18.20 -0.81
CA THR A 96 -28.02 -17.25 -0.19
C THR A 96 -27.87 -17.25 1.34
N PRO A 97 -27.54 -16.11 1.98
CA PRO A 97 -27.20 -14.83 1.37
C PRO A 97 -25.87 -14.91 0.61
N ALA A 98 -25.71 -14.03 -0.39
CA ALA A 98 -24.46 -13.90 -1.12
C ALA A 98 -23.29 -13.63 -0.16
N ARG A 99 -22.11 -14.18 -0.44
CA ARG A 99 -20.94 -14.09 0.47
C ARG A 99 -19.71 -13.57 -0.26
N ALA A 100 -18.99 -12.64 0.35
CA ALA A 100 -17.66 -12.28 -0.11
C ALA A 100 -16.73 -13.50 -0.04
N GLN A 101 -16.01 -13.78 -1.12
CA GLN A 101 -14.95 -14.80 -1.16
C GLN A 101 -13.62 -14.21 -0.69
N TRP A 102 -13.32 -13.01 -1.14
CA TRP A 102 -12.13 -12.25 -0.78
C TRP A 102 -12.39 -10.77 -1.00
N VAL A 103 -11.61 -9.94 -0.28
CA VAL A 103 -11.59 -8.49 -0.41
C VAL A 103 -10.13 -8.05 -0.47
N ALA A 104 -9.78 -7.20 -1.43
CA ALA A 104 -8.46 -6.61 -1.57
C ALA A 104 -8.58 -5.08 -1.53
N GLY A 105 -8.16 -4.47 -0.43
CA GLY A 105 -8.10 -3.01 -0.29
C GLY A 105 -6.83 -2.46 -0.92
N VAL A 106 -6.95 -1.49 -1.83
CA VAL A 106 -5.81 -0.88 -2.53
C VAL A 106 -5.20 0.20 -1.64
N LEU A 107 -3.87 0.16 -1.49
CA LEU A 107 -3.15 1.21 -0.80
C LEU A 107 -3.01 2.44 -1.71
N PRO A 108 -3.31 3.65 -1.22
CA PRO A 108 -3.09 4.86 -2.00
C PRO A 108 -1.60 4.99 -2.33
N THR A 109 -1.29 5.19 -3.62
CA THR A 109 0.07 5.42 -4.09
C THR A 109 0.13 6.84 -4.65
N PRO A 110 1.00 7.73 -4.12
CA PRO A 110 1.19 9.06 -4.68
C PRO A 110 1.61 9.01 -6.13
N ALA A 111 1.19 10.00 -6.92
CA ALA A 111 1.68 10.14 -8.29
C ALA A 111 3.18 10.48 -8.27
N ALA A 112 3.99 9.76 -9.04
CA ALA A 112 5.43 9.96 -9.12
C ALA A 112 5.98 9.62 -10.51
N GLY A 113 7.12 10.20 -10.87
CA GLY A 113 7.82 9.89 -12.12
C GLY A 113 8.44 8.49 -12.11
N GLU A 114 8.77 7.97 -10.93
CA GLU A 114 9.35 6.64 -10.77
C GLU A 114 8.58 5.87 -9.69
N THR A 115 8.30 4.58 -9.92
CA THR A 115 7.66 3.71 -8.92
C THR A 115 8.20 2.29 -8.97
N VAL A 116 8.14 1.59 -7.84
CA VAL A 116 8.61 0.20 -7.71
C VAL A 116 7.67 -0.65 -6.87
N PHE A 117 7.54 -1.93 -7.23
CA PHE A 117 6.91 -2.95 -6.40
C PHE A 117 7.52 -4.34 -6.62
N GLY A 118 7.29 -5.25 -5.67
CA GLY A 118 7.75 -6.64 -5.76
C GLY A 118 6.94 -7.44 -6.78
N ALA A 119 7.63 -8.22 -7.60
CA ALA A 119 7.02 -9.03 -8.65
C ALA A 119 7.25 -10.53 -8.39
N ASN A 120 6.18 -11.30 -8.52
CA ASN A 120 6.19 -12.75 -8.40
C ASN A 120 5.44 -13.36 -9.58
N VAL A 121 6.10 -14.24 -10.32
CA VAL A 121 5.47 -15.00 -11.42
C VAL A 121 5.87 -16.45 -11.26
N SER A 122 4.90 -17.35 -11.15
CA SER A 122 5.14 -18.78 -11.00
C SER A 122 3.95 -19.59 -11.48
N ALA A 123 4.21 -20.60 -12.30
CA ALA A 123 3.19 -21.59 -12.62
C ALA A 123 2.92 -22.55 -11.43
N ARG A 124 3.89 -22.68 -10.49
CA ARG A 124 3.85 -23.57 -9.31
C ARG A 124 4.73 -23.03 -8.17
N ASP A 125 4.10 -22.41 -7.17
CA ASP A 125 4.78 -21.90 -5.98
C ASP A 125 4.99 -23.00 -4.91
N ILE A 126 5.84 -22.78 -3.89
CA ILE A 126 6.24 -23.77 -2.87
C ILE A 126 5.19 -24.01 -1.78
N ALA A 127 4.07 -23.27 -1.84
CA ALA A 127 3.00 -23.44 -0.88
C ALA A 127 2.25 -24.75 -1.11
N ILE A 128 1.58 -25.22 -0.06
CA ILE A 128 0.73 -26.43 -0.11
C ILE A 128 -0.24 -26.31 -1.28
N GLY A 129 -0.25 -27.33 -2.15
CA GLY A 129 -1.10 -27.41 -3.32
C GLY A 129 -0.59 -26.69 -4.58
N ASN A 130 0.68 -26.24 -4.58
CA ASN A 130 1.39 -25.69 -5.75
C ASN A 130 0.62 -24.56 -6.46
N PRO A 131 0.27 -23.46 -5.75
CA PRO A 131 -0.51 -22.40 -6.36
C PRO A 131 0.23 -21.74 -7.52
N ALA A 132 -0.50 -21.33 -8.55
CA ALA A 132 0.01 -20.41 -9.56
C ALA A 132 -0.07 -18.98 -9.02
N VAL A 133 0.92 -18.16 -9.37
CA VAL A 133 1.06 -16.78 -8.89
C VAL A 133 1.42 -15.88 -10.06
N ASP A 134 0.75 -14.74 -10.13
CA ASP A 134 1.14 -13.63 -11.00
C ASP A 134 0.87 -12.30 -10.29
N VAL A 135 1.46 -11.23 -10.80
CA VAL A 135 1.21 -9.86 -10.34
C VAL A 135 0.54 -9.09 -11.47
N GLY A 136 -0.66 -8.60 -11.21
CA GLY A 136 -1.32 -7.60 -12.03
C GLY A 136 -0.95 -6.21 -11.56
N PHE A 137 -0.84 -5.26 -12.49
CA PHE A 137 -0.66 -3.85 -12.17
C PHE A 137 -1.60 -2.98 -13.01
N ALA A 138 -1.89 -1.79 -12.50
CA ALA A 138 -2.54 -0.74 -13.25
C ALA A 138 -1.80 0.58 -13.07
N ILE A 139 -1.68 1.35 -14.14
CA ILE A 139 -1.08 2.68 -14.17
C ILE A 139 -2.18 3.66 -14.55
N GLY A 140 -2.45 4.64 -13.67
CA GLY A 140 -3.31 5.78 -13.95
C GLY A 140 -2.47 7.01 -14.27
N ASN A 141 -2.84 7.71 -15.34
CA ASN A 141 -2.26 8.99 -15.74
C ASN A 141 -3.25 10.12 -15.45
N PRO A 142 -3.08 10.86 -14.35
CA PRO A 142 -3.95 11.98 -14.00
C PRO A 142 -3.67 13.23 -14.85
N ASN A 143 -2.62 13.25 -15.66
CA ASN A 143 -2.16 14.42 -16.39
C ASN A 143 -2.90 14.61 -17.73
N ASP A 144 -2.79 15.81 -18.28
CA ASP A 144 -3.35 16.19 -19.58
C ASP A 144 -2.47 15.77 -20.78
N LEU A 145 -1.29 15.19 -20.51
CA LEU A 145 -0.38 14.66 -21.51
C LEU A 145 -0.28 13.14 -21.37
N ALA A 146 -0.19 12.44 -22.50
CA ALA A 146 0.07 11.01 -22.50
C ALA A 146 1.50 10.72 -22.01
N ALA A 147 1.70 9.53 -21.46
CA ALA A 147 2.98 9.08 -20.92
C ALA A 147 3.47 7.84 -21.67
N GLU A 148 4.76 7.81 -21.97
CA GLU A 148 5.48 6.60 -22.35
C GLU A 148 6.30 6.15 -21.14
N VAL A 149 6.04 4.94 -20.67
CA VAL A 149 6.54 4.44 -19.39
C VAL A 149 7.54 3.33 -19.64
N ALA A 150 8.79 3.58 -19.27
CA ALA A 150 9.83 2.57 -19.30
C ALA A 150 9.64 1.62 -18.11
N VAL A 151 9.47 0.33 -18.40
CA VAL A 151 9.25 -0.68 -17.37
C VAL A 151 10.42 -1.66 -17.35
N ARG A 152 11.02 -1.86 -16.18
CA ARG A 152 12.19 -2.72 -16.00
C ARG A 152 11.87 -3.84 -15.02
N LEU A 153 12.09 -5.08 -15.44
CA LEU A 153 12.01 -6.26 -14.58
C LEU A 153 13.40 -6.57 -14.04
N VAL A 154 13.54 -6.67 -12.72
CA VAL A 154 14.84 -6.87 -12.07
C VAL A 154 14.74 -8.03 -11.07
N ALA A 155 15.59 -9.04 -11.22
CA ALA A 155 15.57 -10.22 -10.36
C ALA A 155 16.16 -9.99 -8.96
N ARG A 156 17.16 -9.11 -8.83
CA ARG A 156 17.83 -8.81 -7.55
C ARG A 156 17.93 -7.30 -7.36
N PRO A 157 17.63 -6.76 -6.16
CA PRO A 157 17.82 -5.35 -5.86
C PRO A 157 19.22 -4.85 -6.27
N GLY A 158 19.28 -3.75 -7.02
CA GLY A 158 20.53 -3.18 -7.54
C GLY A 158 21.20 -3.98 -8.66
N GLY A 159 20.61 -5.09 -9.11
CA GLY A 159 21.08 -5.87 -10.25
C GLY A 159 20.67 -5.28 -11.60
N PRO A 160 21.24 -5.78 -12.72
CA PRO A 160 20.80 -5.40 -14.05
C PRO A 160 19.35 -5.84 -14.30
N ALA A 161 18.66 -5.12 -15.20
CA ALA A 161 17.34 -5.54 -15.65
C ALA A 161 17.44 -6.85 -16.42
N VAL A 162 16.54 -7.78 -16.09
CA VAL A 162 16.34 -9.04 -16.81
C VAL A 162 15.60 -8.78 -18.13
N ALA A 163 14.68 -7.82 -18.12
CA ALA A 163 13.96 -7.35 -19.29
C ALA A 163 13.56 -5.89 -19.11
N THR A 164 13.37 -5.20 -20.24
CA THR A 164 12.85 -3.84 -20.30
C THR A 164 11.78 -3.79 -21.38
N GLU A 165 10.64 -3.17 -21.06
CA GLU A 165 9.51 -2.97 -21.96
C GLU A 165 9.05 -1.51 -21.90
N GLN A 166 8.19 -1.12 -22.84
CA GLN A 166 7.56 0.20 -22.86
C GLN A 166 6.04 0.04 -22.76
N VAL A 167 5.41 0.91 -21.97
CA VAL A 167 3.97 0.95 -21.80
C VAL A 167 3.46 2.36 -22.10
N TYR A 168 2.49 2.47 -23.01
CA TYR A 168 1.83 3.72 -23.30
C TYR A 168 0.63 3.92 -22.37
N VAL A 169 0.52 5.10 -21.75
CA VAL A 169 -0.62 5.48 -20.91
C VAL A 169 -1.23 6.78 -21.45
N PRO A 170 -2.47 6.75 -21.97
CA PRO A 170 -3.13 7.94 -22.50
C PRO A 170 -3.20 9.10 -21.49
N ALA A 171 -3.28 10.34 -21.97
CA ALA A 171 -3.64 11.49 -21.15
C ALA A 171 -5.00 11.24 -20.49
N ARG A 172 -5.13 11.53 -19.19
CA ARG A 172 -6.34 11.24 -18.40
C ARG A 172 -6.85 9.83 -18.72
N GLY A 173 -6.00 8.83 -18.51
CA GLY A 173 -6.31 7.45 -18.88
C GLY A 173 -5.61 6.47 -17.95
N HIS A 174 -5.79 5.18 -18.24
CA HIS A 174 -5.06 4.12 -17.54
C HIS A 174 -4.67 3.00 -18.49
N THR A 175 -3.86 2.08 -17.98
CA THR A 175 -3.62 0.78 -18.57
C THR A 175 -3.44 -0.24 -17.44
N SER A 176 -3.77 -1.50 -17.71
CA SER A 176 -3.56 -2.60 -16.75
C SER A 176 -3.26 -3.90 -17.47
N MET A 177 -2.37 -4.70 -16.89
CA MET A 177 -2.00 -6.02 -17.40
C MET A 177 -1.25 -6.82 -16.32
N PHE A 178 -1.05 -8.10 -16.57
CA PHE A 178 -0.15 -8.94 -15.77
C PHE A 178 1.32 -8.72 -16.13
N ILE A 179 2.21 -8.95 -15.16
CA ILE A 179 3.66 -8.94 -15.39
C ILE A 179 4.05 -10.00 -16.42
N SER A 180 3.41 -11.18 -16.40
CA SER A 180 3.63 -12.22 -17.41
C SER A 180 3.21 -11.81 -18.83
N GLU A 181 2.19 -10.96 -18.96
CA GLU A 181 1.71 -10.43 -20.23
C GLU A 181 2.65 -9.34 -20.78
N LEU A 182 3.08 -8.42 -19.92
CA LEU A 182 4.03 -7.36 -20.30
C LEU A 182 5.36 -7.97 -20.76
N PHE A 183 5.92 -8.86 -19.95
CA PHE A 183 7.23 -9.48 -20.20
C PHE A 183 7.09 -10.89 -20.82
N LYS A 184 6.26 -11.03 -21.86
CA LYS A 184 5.94 -12.32 -22.50
C LYS A 184 7.14 -13.13 -23.01
N ASN A 185 8.27 -12.46 -23.24
CA ASN A 185 9.49 -13.09 -23.76
C ASN A 185 10.45 -13.54 -22.64
N VAL A 186 10.13 -13.29 -21.38
CA VAL A 186 10.96 -13.73 -20.24
C VAL A 186 10.75 -15.22 -19.98
N ALA A 187 11.84 -15.96 -19.89
CA ALA A 187 11.82 -17.33 -19.42
C ALA A 187 11.64 -17.35 -17.89
N TRP A 188 10.40 -17.43 -17.44
CA TRP A 188 10.04 -17.38 -16.01
C TRP A 188 10.58 -18.54 -15.17
N GLY A 189 10.96 -19.65 -15.81
CA GLY A 189 11.31 -20.90 -15.13
C GLY A 189 10.16 -21.42 -14.28
N ASP A 190 10.47 -22.16 -13.22
CA ASP A 190 9.46 -22.58 -12.24
C ASP A 190 8.98 -21.38 -11.41
N ARG A 191 9.86 -20.38 -11.22
CA ARG A 191 9.57 -19.21 -10.39
C ARG A 191 10.46 -18.02 -10.69
N PHE A 192 9.82 -16.86 -10.68
CA PHE A 192 10.47 -15.57 -10.61
C PHE A 192 10.07 -14.81 -9.34
N HIS A 193 11.08 -14.26 -8.67
CA HIS A 193 10.95 -13.29 -7.59
C HIS A 193 11.86 -12.11 -7.90
N GLY A 194 11.31 -10.91 -7.87
CA GLY A 194 12.07 -9.71 -8.17
C GLY A 194 11.26 -8.46 -7.88
N HIS A 195 11.56 -7.40 -8.62
CA HIS A 195 10.79 -6.17 -8.61
C HIS A 195 10.60 -5.65 -10.02
N VAL A 196 9.56 -4.83 -10.18
CA VAL A 196 9.27 -4.10 -11.40
C VAL A 196 9.40 -2.63 -11.08
N TRP A 197 10.12 -1.91 -11.93
CA TRP A 197 10.37 -0.49 -11.82
C TRP A 197 9.78 0.23 -13.03
N PHE A 198 9.03 1.30 -12.78
CA PHE A 198 8.42 2.15 -13.80
C PHE A 198 9.11 3.51 -13.75
N ALA A 199 9.43 4.07 -14.92
CA ALA A 199 9.82 5.46 -15.09
C ALA A 199 9.02 6.16 -16.18
N SER A 200 8.65 7.40 -15.89
CA SER A 200 7.87 8.27 -16.74
C SER A 200 8.31 9.72 -16.53
N GLU A 201 8.32 10.49 -17.61
CA GLU A 201 8.61 11.93 -17.60
C GLU A 201 7.47 12.77 -16.96
N VAL A 202 6.29 12.17 -16.77
CA VAL A 202 5.16 12.77 -16.04
C VAL A 202 4.79 11.93 -14.82
N PRO A 203 4.32 12.54 -13.71
CA PRO A 203 3.92 11.79 -12.52
C PRO A 203 2.73 10.85 -12.78
N LEU A 204 2.87 9.57 -12.47
CA LEU A 204 1.84 8.54 -12.66
C LEU A 204 1.49 7.88 -11.33
N THR A 205 0.25 7.40 -11.22
CA THR A 205 -0.21 6.60 -10.08
C THR A 205 -0.16 5.12 -10.47
N VAL A 206 0.46 4.28 -9.65
CA VAL A 206 0.58 2.84 -9.92
C VAL A 206 -0.02 2.06 -8.76
N LEU A 207 -0.78 1.01 -9.07
CA LEU A 207 -1.24 0.01 -8.11
C LEU A 207 -0.85 -1.39 -8.59
N ALA A 208 -0.65 -2.31 -7.65
CA ALA A 208 -0.32 -3.70 -7.97
C ALA A 208 -1.06 -4.67 -7.05
N LEU A 209 -1.54 -5.77 -7.62
CA LEU A 209 -2.21 -6.87 -6.92
C LEU A 209 -1.50 -8.18 -7.26
N LYS A 210 -1.26 -9.02 -6.26
CA LYS A 210 -0.82 -10.40 -6.45
C LYS A 210 -2.04 -11.30 -6.57
N GLU A 211 -2.13 -12.00 -7.68
CA GLU A 211 -3.06 -13.10 -7.88
C GLU A 211 -2.44 -14.40 -7.37
N THR A 212 -3.24 -15.24 -6.72
CA THR A 212 -2.83 -16.59 -6.33
C THR A 212 -3.97 -17.54 -6.62
N THR A 213 -3.70 -18.54 -7.46
CA THR A 213 -4.68 -19.51 -7.93
C THR A 213 -4.31 -20.92 -7.49
N ILE A 214 -5.23 -21.61 -6.79
CA ILE A 214 -5.05 -22.97 -6.27
C ILE A 214 -6.35 -23.77 -6.39
N GLY A 215 -6.28 -24.94 -7.03
CA GLY A 215 -7.43 -25.86 -7.10
C GLY A 215 -8.73 -25.23 -7.64
N GLY A 216 -8.63 -24.26 -8.54
CA GLY A 216 -9.77 -23.51 -9.08
C GLY A 216 -10.26 -22.33 -8.23
N SER A 217 -9.61 -22.04 -7.11
CA SER A 217 -9.84 -20.83 -6.30
C SER A 217 -8.81 -19.77 -6.63
N THR A 218 -9.24 -18.51 -6.80
CA THR A 218 -8.36 -17.37 -7.06
C THR A 218 -8.55 -16.33 -5.96
N VAL A 219 -7.43 -15.87 -5.40
CA VAL A 219 -7.38 -14.83 -4.37
C VAL A 219 -6.46 -13.71 -4.84
N TYR A 220 -6.88 -12.47 -4.62
CA TYR A 220 -6.04 -11.30 -4.85
C TYR A 220 -5.61 -10.69 -3.53
N SER A 221 -4.38 -10.20 -3.49
CA SER A 221 -3.81 -9.49 -2.35
C SER A 221 -3.09 -8.24 -2.80
N THR A 222 -3.17 -7.18 -2.01
CA THR A 222 -2.57 -5.90 -2.35
C THR A 222 -1.07 -5.93 -2.18
N LEU A 223 -0.36 -5.42 -3.19
CA LEU A 223 1.06 -5.14 -3.08
C LEU A 223 1.27 -3.65 -2.82
N SER A 224 2.26 -3.34 -2.00
CA SER A 224 2.66 -1.96 -1.82
C SER A 224 3.47 -1.49 -3.02
N VAL A 225 3.03 -0.38 -3.59
CA VAL A 225 3.77 0.35 -4.62
C VAL A 225 4.43 1.55 -3.96
N THR A 226 5.68 1.79 -4.32
CA THR A 226 6.48 2.85 -3.70
C THR A 226 6.96 3.83 -4.77
N PRO A 227 6.63 5.13 -4.67
CA PRO A 227 7.25 6.14 -5.52
C PRO A 227 8.74 6.25 -5.17
N ASP A 228 9.62 6.05 -6.15
CA ASP A 228 11.07 6.17 -5.95
C ASP A 228 11.42 7.66 -5.99
N HIS A 229 12.17 8.19 -5.01
CA HIS A 229 13.60 8.44 -5.25
C HIS A 229 14.56 7.91 -4.17
N GLN A 230 14.10 7.21 -3.12
CA GLN A 230 14.96 6.73 -2.01
C GLN A 230 14.49 5.45 -1.29
N LEU A 231 13.55 4.69 -1.84
CA LEU A 231 12.91 3.58 -1.14
C LEU A 231 13.24 2.22 -1.77
N LEU A 232 14.52 1.86 -1.71
CA LEU A 232 14.86 0.46 -1.49
C LEU A 232 14.19 0.05 -0.18
N ARG A 233 13.02 -0.60 -0.23
CA ARG A 233 12.43 -1.27 0.93
C ARG A 233 13.51 -2.18 1.52
N ARG A 234 14.15 -1.74 2.60
CA ARG A 234 14.99 -2.61 3.41
C ARG A 234 14.01 -3.43 4.24
N VAL A 235 13.62 -4.58 3.69
CA VAL A 235 12.95 -5.61 4.47
C VAL A 235 14.03 -6.21 5.36
N PHE A 236 13.93 -5.95 6.66
CA PHE A 236 14.72 -6.61 7.68
C PHE A 236 13.90 -7.78 8.19
N TYR A 237 14.42 -8.98 8.00
CA TYR A 237 13.96 -10.10 8.80
C TYR A 237 14.54 -9.96 10.19
N ASP A 238 13.70 -10.18 11.18
CA ASP A 238 14.11 -10.25 12.56
C ASP A 238 15.26 -11.25 12.74
N ARG A 239 16.21 -10.87 13.58
CA ARG A 239 17.36 -11.68 13.92
C ARG A 239 17.17 -12.17 15.35
N GLU A 240 16.89 -13.45 15.50
CA GLU A 240 16.66 -14.18 16.77
C GLU A 240 17.70 -13.96 17.90
N ASP A 241 18.84 -13.31 17.63
CA ASP A 241 19.82 -12.89 18.65
C ASP A 241 19.82 -11.36 18.84
N ASN A 242 18.64 -10.74 18.94
CA ASN A 242 18.47 -9.31 19.18
C ASN A 242 17.70 -9.02 20.48
N SER A 243 17.73 -9.91 21.46
CA SER A 243 16.92 -9.85 22.70
C SER A 243 17.42 -8.88 23.78
N SER A 244 18.28 -7.92 23.44
CA SER A 244 18.77 -6.88 24.38
C SER A 244 19.24 -5.63 23.65
N PHE A 245 19.35 -4.49 24.35
CA PHE A 245 19.89 -3.24 23.78
C PHE A 245 21.26 -3.40 23.12
N ALA A 246 22.16 -4.17 23.74
CA ALA A 246 23.51 -4.39 23.22
C ALA A 246 23.52 -5.23 21.92
N LYS A 247 22.47 -6.00 21.70
CA LYS A 247 22.30 -6.87 20.53
C LYS A 247 21.25 -6.37 19.55
N ALA A 248 20.71 -5.16 19.77
CA ALA A 248 19.65 -4.61 18.95
C ALA A 248 20.05 -4.63 17.46
N GLN A 249 19.14 -5.10 16.61
CA GLN A 249 19.36 -5.18 15.18
C GLN A 249 19.33 -3.76 14.59
N PRO A 250 20.41 -3.28 13.97
CA PRO A 250 20.41 -1.97 13.34
C PRO A 250 19.51 -1.99 12.10
N ILE A 251 18.53 -1.08 12.09
CA ILE A 251 17.65 -0.85 10.95
C ILE A 251 17.89 0.54 10.39
N THR A 252 17.78 0.67 9.07
CA THR A 252 17.88 1.98 8.39
C THR A 252 16.52 2.32 7.83
N SER A 253 15.94 3.41 8.34
CA SER A 253 14.68 3.94 7.83
C SER A 253 14.85 4.51 6.40
N PRO A 254 13.84 4.37 5.54
CA PRO A 254 12.60 3.63 5.78
C PRO A 254 12.79 2.11 5.69
N ALA A 255 12.17 1.37 6.61
CA ALA A 255 12.35 -0.06 6.79
C ALA A 255 11.00 -0.78 6.95
N GLU A 256 10.94 -2.00 6.45
CA GLU A 256 9.90 -2.96 6.79
C GLU A 256 10.56 -4.05 7.65
N VAL A 257 10.02 -4.36 8.82
CA VAL A 257 10.55 -5.39 9.70
C VAL A 257 9.55 -6.54 9.76
N VAL A 258 9.99 -7.76 9.47
CA VAL A 258 9.19 -8.98 9.51
C VAL A 258 9.84 -9.94 10.47
N GLY A 259 9.11 -10.37 11.50
CA GLY A 259 9.67 -11.23 12.53
C GLY A 259 8.64 -12.09 13.21
N ARG A 260 9.12 -12.90 14.15
CA ARG A 260 8.31 -13.67 15.07
C ARG A 260 9.12 -13.84 16.34
N ARG A 261 8.62 -13.32 17.45
CA ARG A 261 9.29 -13.55 18.72
C ARG A 261 9.18 -15.01 19.14
N GLU A 262 10.29 -15.56 19.60
CA GLU A 262 10.33 -16.89 20.21
C GLU A 262 9.89 -16.88 21.68
N LEU A 263 9.38 -18.03 22.14
CA LEU A 263 8.90 -18.19 23.52
C LEU A 263 10.07 -18.13 24.51
N GLY A 264 10.12 -17.09 25.33
CA GLY A 264 11.06 -16.96 26.46
C GLY A 264 11.97 -15.74 26.41
N ASP A 265 12.05 -15.04 25.29
CA ASP A 265 12.87 -13.82 25.15
C ASP A 265 12.20 -12.60 25.76
N ALA A 266 12.98 -11.59 26.16
CA ALA A 266 12.45 -10.34 26.73
C ALA A 266 11.74 -9.44 25.69
N GLY A 267 11.95 -9.72 24.40
CA GLY A 267 11.44 -8.98 23.25
C GLY A 267 12.50 -8.87 22.15
N ASP A 268 12.10 -8.38 20.98
CA ASP A 268 13.00 -8.19 19.83
C ASP A 268 13.41 -6.72 19.77
N TYR A 269 14.72 -6.45 19.77
CA TYR A 269 15.26 -5.09 19.84
C TYR A 269 15.78 -4.65 18.48
N PHE A 270 15.36 -3.47 18.05
CA PHE A 270 15.83 -2.79 16.85
C PHE A 270 16.43 -1.44 17.22
N SER A 271 17.51 -1.05 16.55
CA SER A 271 18.15 0.25 16.78
C SER A 271 18.10 1.14 15.55
N ILE A 272 17.81 2.42 15.74
CA ILE A 272 17.76 3.47 14.72
C ILE A 272 18.79 4.55 15.08
N GLN A 273 19.64 4.93 14.14
CA GLN A 273 20.58 6.04 14.32
C GLN A 273 19.97 7.36 13.83
N VAL A 274 20.05 8.39 14.67
CA VAL A 274 19.65 9.77 14.35
C VAL A 274 20.90 10.64 14.42
N ALA A 275 21.24 11.31 13.30
CA ALA A 275 22.47 12.08 13.22
C ALA A 275 22.30 13.46 13.89
N PRO A 276 23.38 14.06 14.46
CA PRO A 276 23.36 15.40 15.05
C PRO A 276 22.74 16.47 14.16
N GLU A 277 23.05 16.43 12.87
CA GLU A 277 22.56 17.37 11.85
C GLU A 277 21.05 17.27 11.60
N ASP A 278 20.43 16.13 11.92
CA ASP A 278 18.99 15.95 11.74
C ASP A 278 18.20 16.68 12.85
N VAL A 279 18.77 16.87 14.04
CA VAL A 279 18.05 17.35 15.23
C VAL A 279 18.30 18.85 15.46
N THR A 280 17.46 19.69 14.86
CA THR A 280 17.59 21.17 14.95
C THR A 280 16.30 21.83 15.43
N GLY A 281 16.07 21.83 16.76
CA GLY A 281 14.93 22.52 17.38
C GLY A 281 13.58 22.11 16.79
N ASN A 282 12.81 23.05 16.24
CA ASN A 282 11.49 22.79 15.63
C ASN A 282 11.53 21.90 14.37
N ARG A 283 12.72 21.51 13.89
CA ARG A 283 12.90 20.69 12.68
C ARG A 283 13.35 19.26 12.98
N SER A 284 13.33 18.83 14.23
CA SER A 284 13.71 17.47 14.58
C SER A 284 12.88 16.43 13.81
N PRO A 285 13.52 15.35 13.32
CA PRO A 285 12.84 14.27 12.64
C PRO A 285 11.76 13.63 13.51
N VAL A 286 10.74 13.10 12.84
CA VAL A 286 9.66 12.37 13.48
C VAL A 286 9.74 10.90 13.05
N LEU A 287 9.87 10.02 14.04
CA LEU A 287 9.70 8.59 13.88
C LEU A 287 8.21 8.27 13.75
N TYR A 288 7.87 7.42 12.78
CA TYR A 288 6.59 6.77 12.63
C TYR A 288 6.83 5.26 12.62
N VAL A 289 6.10 4.52 13.45
CA VAL A 289 6.06 3.06 13.38
C VAL A 289 4.62 2.61 13.24
N PHE A 290 4.36 1.80 12.22
CA PHE A 290 3.04 1.28 11.90
C PHE A 290 3.06 -0.25 11.96
N ASP A 291 2.17 -0.84 12.75
CA ASP A 291 2.01 -2.29 12.83
C ASP A 291 1.04 -2.75 11.72
N ALA A 292 1.59 -3.34 10.67
CA ALA A 292 0.89 -3.69 9.45
C ALA A 292 0.19 -5.06 9.51
N ALA A 293 0.57 -5.91 10.45
CA ALA A 293 -0.06 -7.20 10.67
C ALA A 293 0.25 -7.71 12.09
N SER A 294 -0.62 -7.37 13.04
CA SER A 294 -0.74 -8.11 14.30
C SER A 294 -1.87 -9.12 14.16
N ALA A 295 -1.59 -10.39 14.44
CA ALA A 295 -2.62 -11.44 14.47
C ALA A 295 -3.61 -11.28 15.64
N ASP A 296 -3.32 -10.37 16.58
CA ASP A 296 -4.15 -10.10 17.74
C ASP A 296 -4.72 -8.68 17.68
N LEU A 297 -6.00 -8.54 18.00
CA LEU A 297 -6.75 -7.27 18.08
C LEU A 297 -6.33 -6.42 19.30
N SER A 298 -5.14 -6.66 19.86
CA SER A 298 -4.64 -5.98 21.06
C SER A 298 -4.01 -4.64 20.72
N VAL A 299 -4.16 -3.67 21.62
CA VAL A 299 -3.64 -2.30 21.46
C VAL A 299 -2.12 -2.28 21.61
N LEU A 300 -1.44 -1.75 20.58
CA LEU A 300 0.02 -1.62 20.43
C LEU A 300 0.77 -1.05 21.64
N THR A 301 0.11 -0.25 22.49
CA THR A 301 0.73 0.41 23.66
C THR A 301 1.38 -0.57 24.63
N TYR A 302 0.98 -1.84 24.64
CA TYR A 302 1.60 -2.88 25.46
C TYR A 302 2.68 -3.69 24.73
N LEU A 303 2.79 -3.57 23.41
CA LEU A 303 3.60 -4.45 22.58
C LEU A 303 4.83 -3.77 21.99
N LEU A 304 4.79 -2.46 21.75
CA LEU A 304 5.91 -1.72 21.20
C LEU A 304 6.35 -0.62 22.17
N LYS A 305 7.61 -0.69 22.58
CA LYS A 305 8.26 0.32 23.43
C LYS A 305 9.35 1.05 22.67
N LEU A 306 9.51 2.34 22.97
CA LEU A 306 10.56 3.18 22.43
C LEU A 306 11.49 3.59 23.57
N TYR A 307 12.80 3.52 23.34
CA TYR A 307 13.81 3.95 24.28
C TYR A 307 14.77 4.93 23.61
N ASP A 308 15.31 5.86 24.39
CA ASP A 308 16.37 6.76 23.95
C ASP A 308 17.77 6.12 24.02
N HIS A 309 18.81 6.91 23.72
CA HIS A 309 20.19 6.41 23.71
C HIS A 309 20.74 6.04 25.10
N ASP A 310 20.13 6.57 26.17
CA ASP A 310 20.45 6.24 27.55
C ASP A 310 19.59 5.07 28.06
N GLN A 311 18.80 4.45 27.18
CA GLN A 311 17.87 3.35 27.49
C GLN A 311 16.74 3.76 28.44
N ASN A 312 16.38 5.05 28.50
CA ASN A 312 15.18 5.48 29.18
C ASN A 312 13.96 5.24 28.30
N GLU A 313 12.89 4.69 28.86
CA GLU A 313 11.63 4.47 28.15
C GLU A 313 11.00 5.82 27.81
N LEU A 314 10.63 5.98 26.55
CA LEU A 314 9.97 7.16 25.99
C LEU A 314 8.47 6.91 25.86
N VAL A 315 7.68 7.99 25.94
CA VAL A 315 6.23 7.94 25.75
C VAL A 315 5.91 8.54 24.37
N PRO A 316 5.77 7.72 23.32
CA PRO A 316 5.39 8.23 22.00
C PRO A 316 3.91 8.63 21.98
N GLU A 317 3.52 9.42 20.97
CA GLU A 317 2.12 9.66 20.67
C GLU A 317 1.52 8.41 20.01
N TYR A 318 0.37 7.96 20.51
CA TYR A 318 -0.32 6.77 20.03
C TYR A 318 -1.56 7.15 19.22
N SER A 319 -1.76 6.47 18.09
CA SER A 319 -3.01 6.53 17.33
C SER A 319 -3.40 5.12 16.88
N VAL A 320 -4.69 4.83 16.89
CA VAL A 320 -5.25 3.55 16.43
C VAL A 320 -6.10 3.83 15.21
N GLY A 321 -5.71 3.27 14.06
CA GLY A 321 -6.51 3.32 12.85
C GLY A 321 -7.74 2.41 12.94
N TRP A 322 -8.71 2.59 12.04
CA TRP A 322 -10.01 1.90 12.09
C TRP A 322 -9.93 0.38 11.89
N ALA A 323 -8.80 -0.13 11.37
CA ALA A 323 -8.53 -1.56 11.23
C ALA A 323 -7.77 -2.16 12.44
N ASN A 324 -7.75 -1.48 13.59
CA ASN A 324 -6.89 -1.80 14.75
C ASN A 324 -5.39 -1.80 14.43
N GLN A 325 -5.01 -1.23 13.29
CA GLN A 325 -3.62 -0.95 12.95
C GLN A 325 -3.20 0.26 13.77
N ALA A 326 -2.34 0.04 14.75
CA ALA A 326 -1.88 1.14 15.56
C ALA A 326 -0.56 1.71 15.02
N MET A 327 -0.38 2.98 15.30
CA MET A 327 0.74 3.78 14.87
C MET A 327 1.27 4.55 16.08
N ILE A 328 2.59 4.50 16.26
CA ILE A 328 3.27 5.41 17.18
C ILE A 328 4.00 6.49 16.39
N SER A 329 4.05 7.69 16.94
CA SER A 329 4.92 8.74 16.45
C SER A 329 5.73 9.38 17.58
N TYR A 330 6.97 9.76 17.29
CA TYR A 330 7.85 10.38 18.27
C TYR A 330 8.79 11.37 17.59
N ARG A 331 8.85 12.60 18.12
CA ARG A 331 9.80 13.62 17.66
C ARG A 331 11.10 13.46 18.42
N PHE A 332 12.20 13.24 17.70
CA PHE A 332 13.50 13.07 18.33
C PHE A 332 13.98 14.37 18.98
N GLU A 333 14.31 14.33 20.26
CA GLU A 333 14.78 15.52 21.01
C GLU A 333 16.29 15.71 20.93
N ARG A 334 17.04 14.63 20.67
CA ARG A 334 18.50 14.60 20.63
C ARG A 334 18.98 13.60 19.57
N ALA A 335 20.20 13.78 19.11
CA ALA A 335 20.85 12.78 18.27
C ALA A 335 21.31 11.58 19.10
N GLY A 336 21.54 10.46 18.42
CA GLY A 336 21.97 9.21 19.05
C GLY A 336 21.20 8.00 18.54
N THR A 337 21.42 6.89 19.21
CA THR A 337 20.76 5.61 18.93
C THR A 337 19.46 5.51 19.71
N TYR A 338 18.35 5.29 19.02
CA TYR A 338 17.07 5.00 19.64
C TYR A 338 16.72 3.53 19.45
N TYR A 339 15.99 2.95 20.39
CA TYR A 339 15.65 1.53 20.36
C TYR A 339 14.14 1.31 20.31
N LEU A 340 13.71 0.47 19.38
CA LEU A 340 12.35 -0.07 19.33
C LEU A 340 12.40 -1.48 19.90
N VAL A 341 11.51 -1.77 20.85
CA VAL A 341 11.43 -3.08 21.49
C VAL A 341 10.04 -3.64 21.30
N ARG A 342 9.95 -4.80 20.65
CA ARG A 342 8.70 -5.52 20.43
C ARG A 342 8.55 -6.64 21.46
N GLN A 343 7.40 -6.74 22.12
CA GLN A 343 7.16 -7.63 23.27
C GLN A 343 5.99 -8.61 23.09
N ASP A 344 5.46 -8.83 21.89
CA ASP A 344 4.41 -9.83 21.64
C ASP A 344 4.98 -11.20 21.28
N LEU A 345 4.24 -12.29 21.55
CA LEU A 345 4.67 -13.68 21.29
C LEU A 345 4.24 -14.20 19.90
N GLN A 346 4.16 -13.33 18.89
CA GLN A 346 3.55 -13.68 17.60
C GLN A 346 4.38 -13.18 16.41
N ALA A 347 4.01 -13.66 15.21
CA ALA A 347 4.55 -13.12 13.98
C ALA A 347 4.04 -11.68 13.79
N TYR A 348 4.94 -10.78 13.41
CA TYR A 348 4.64 -9.36 13.24
C TYR A 348 5.22 -8.82 11.93
N ARG A 349 4.62 -7.71 11.50
CA ARG A 349 5.11 -6.90 10.38
C ARG A 349 5.01 -5.43 10.76
N MET A 350 6.14 -4.76 10.88
CA MET A 350 6.21 -3.35 11.21
C MET A 350 6.77 -2.53 10.04
N LEU A 351 6.21 -1.34 9.81
CA LEU A 351 6.77 -0.33 8.93
C LEU A 351 7.38 0.77 9.81
N VAL A 352 8.66 1.05 9.60
CA VAL A 352 9.43 2.04 10.36
C VAL A 352 9.88 3.14 9.40
N ALA A 353 9.47 4.38 9.67
CA ALA A 353 9.85 5.53 8.87
C ALA A 353 10.30 6.69 9.76
N VAL A 354 11.36 7.39 9.35
CA VAL A 354 11.88 8.60 9.98
C VAL A 354 11.70 9.71 8.95
N ASN A 355 10.75 10.59 9.20
CA ASN A 355 10.53 11.76 8.37
C ASN A 355 11.56 12.83 8.74
N ARG A 356 12.55 13.03 7.85
CA ARG A 356 13.54 14.09 7.97
C ARG A 356 13.02 15.32 7.22
N VAL A 357 13.00 16.47 7.88
CA VAL A 357 12.68 17.73 7.20
C VAL A 357 13.85 18.07 6.28
N VAL A 358 13.73 17.76 4.99
CA VAL A 358 14.75 18.09 3.99
C VAL A 358 14.70 19.60 3.75
N ASN A 359 15.83 20.29 3.93
CA ASN A 359 15.95 21.68 3.47
C ASN A 359 15.82 21.67 1.93
N PRO A 360 14.97 22.53 1.34
CA PRO A 360 14.94 22.71 -0.11
C PRO A 360 16.30 23.17 -0.67
#